data_AF-A0A4P8KNK5-F1
#
_entry.id   AF-A0A4P8KNK5-F1
#
_cell.length_a   1.000
_cell.length_b   1.000
_cell.length_c   1.000
_cell.angle_alpha   90.00
_cell.angle_beta   90.00
_cell.angle_gamma   90.00
#
_symmetry.space_group_name_H-M   'P 1'
#
loop_
_entity.id
_entity.type
_entity.pdbx_description
1 polymer ?
#
loop_
_entity_poly.entity_id
_entity_poly.type
_entity_poly.pdbx_seq_one_letter_code
_entity_poly.pdbx_strand_id
1 'polypeptide(L)'
;MSETVTPSADKTFVNGIRTAFGIGGAIALIVGILILVWPLKTAAVGTAIIAVYAIASGLVYAGLGIFSKTLGGWARVGHIVLGLLFVAAGIIALANLGDTTVFLAIFVGVFIGITWIVEGIVALTTLGNSASRGWTIFFAVMSLIAGVILVFSPLYVALLWLFVGASLVILGIIQIVRAFSFGRA
;
A
#
# COMPACT_ATOMS: atom_id res chain seq x y z
N MET A 1 -21.90 -23.28 -31.14
CA MET A 1 -20.44 -23.44 -31.21
C MET A 1 -19.94 -23.49 -29.78
N SER A 2 -19.86 -24.70 -29.20
CA SER A 2 -19.37 -24.91 -27.84
C SER A 2 -17.87 -25.10 -27.91
N GLU A 3 -17.07 -24.18 -27.38
CA GLU A 3 -15.63 -24.39 -27.25
C GLU A 3 -15.39 -25.53 -26.27
N THR A 4 -14.90 -26.65 -26.79
CA THR A 4 -14.38 -27.77 -26.00
C THR A 4 -13.04 -27.34 -25.41
N VAL A 5 -13.05 -26.83 -24.18
CA VAL A 5 -11.82 -26.61 -23.41
C VAL A 5 -11.12 -27.96 -23.27
N THR A 6 -9.87 -28.05 -23.71
CA THR A 6 -9.11 -29.31 -23.74
C THR A 6 -8.52 -29.62 -22.36
N PRO A 7 -8.40 -30.90 -21.95
CA PRO A 7 -7.91 -31.30 -20.61
C PRO A 7 -6.50 -30.79 -20.22
N SER A 8 -5.72 -30.30 -21.19
CA SER A 8 -4.41 -29.67 -20.96
C SER A 8 -4.52 -28.20 -20.51
N ALA A 9 -5.54 -27.47 -20.99
CA ALA A 9 -5.81 -26.10 -20.60
C ALA A 9 -6.23 -26.03 -19.12
N ASP A 10 -7.07 -26.97 -18.67
CA ASP A 10 -7.52 -27.05 -17.27
C ASP A 10 -6.37 -27.35 -16.30
N LYS A 11 -5.47 -28.27 -16.64
CA LYS A 11 -4.28 -28.58 -15.83
C LYS A 11 -3.33 -27.39 -15.73
N THR A 12 -3.14 -26.68 -16.84
CA THR A 12 -2.27 -25.48 -16.89
C THR A 12 -2.85 -24.36 -16.03
N PHE A 13 -4.15 -24.14 -16.12
CA PHE A 13 -4.87 -23.17 -15.29
C PHE A 13 -4.78 -23.49 -13.79
N VAL A 14 -5.06 -24.75 -13.42
CA VAL A 14 -4.95 -25.20 -12.02
C VAL A 14 -3.54 -25.04 -11.49
N ASN A 15 -2.52 -25.44 -12.26
CA ASN A 15 -1.12 -25.28 -11.86
C ASN A 15 -0.71 -23.80 -11.77
N GLY A 16 -1.21 -22.94 -12.64
CA GLY A 16 -1.00 -21.50 -12.59
C GLY A 16 -1.54 -20.91 -11.28
N ILE A 17 -2.77 -21.25 -10.90
CA ILE A 17 -3.38 -20.79 -9.64
C ILE A 17 -2.63 -21.32 -8.42
N ARG A 18 -2.27 -22.61 -8.41
CA ARG A 18 -1.46 -23.21 -7.32
C ARG A 18 -0.13 -22.47 -7.17
N THR A 19 0.54 -22.19 -8.27
CA THR A 19 1.84 -21.49 -8.28
C THR A 19 1.68 -20.05 -7.79
N ALA A 20 0.64 -19.33 -8.24
CA ALA A 20 0.35 -17.98 -7.78
C ALA A 20 0.06 -17.93 -6.26
N PHE A 21 -0.75 -18.85 -5.74
CA PHE A 21 -1.00 -18.94 -4.30
C PHE A 21 0.22 -19.36 -3.50
N GLY A 22 1.05 -20.28 -4.03
CA GLY A 22 2.25 -20.74 -3.36
C GLY A 22 3.30 -19.63 -3.24
N ILE A 23 3.64 -18.99 -4.36
CA ILE A 23 4.63 -17.90 -4.40
C ILE A 23 4.10 -16.68 -3.65
N GLY A 24 2.88 -16.25 -3.94
CA GLY A 24 2.27 -15.09 -3.28
C GLY A 24 2.14 -15.30 -1.76
N GLY A 25 1.74 -16.50 -1.34
CA GLY A 25 1.66 -16.88 0.07
C GLY A 25 3.02 -16.91 0.77
N ALA A 26 4.04 -17.47 0.12
CA ALA A 26 5.40 -17.47 0.66
C ALA A 26 5.96 -16.04 0.82
N ILE A 27 5.77 -15.18 -0.18
CA ILE A 27 6.20 -13.77 -0.11
C ILE A 27 5.46 -13.05 1.02
N ALA A 28 4.13 -13.17 1.08
CA ALA A 28 3.33 -12.54 2.14
C ALA A 28 3.78 -13.00 3.53
N LEU A 29 4.02 -14.31 3.71
CA LEU A 29 4.48 -14.86 4.97
C LEU A 29 5.85 -14.30 5.38
N ILE A 30 6.82 -14.30 4.45
CA ILE A 30 8.18 -13.79 4.70
C ILE A 30 8.12 -12.30 5.07
N VAL A 31 7.42 -11.49 4.27
CA VAL A 31 7.28 -10.05 4.52
C VAL A 31 6.57 -9.80 5.86
N GLY A 32 5.50 -10.53 6.14
CA GLY A 32 4.78 -10.43 7.42
C GLY A 32 5.68 -10.73 8.62
N ILE A 33 6.49 -11.79 8.55
CA ILE A 33 7.45 -12.12 9.60
C ILE A 33 8.49 -11.02 9.76
N LEU A 34 9.06 -10.51 8.66
CA LEU A 34 10.05 -9.43 8.72
C LEU A 34 9.47 -8.17 9.38
N ILE A 35 8.21 -7.83 9.10
CA ILE A 35 7.53 -6.69 9.72
C ILE A 35 7.41 -6.88 11.24
N LEU A 36 7.01 -8.07 11.68
CA LEU A 36 6.81 -8.36 13.09
C LEU A 36 8.14 -8.44 13.87
N VAL A 37 9.19 -8.96 13.25
CA VAL A 37 10.51 -9.14 13.89
C VAL A 37 11.33 -7.83 13.86
N TRP A 38 11.29 -7.10 12.75
CA TRP A 38 12.05 -5.86 12.54
C TRP A 38 11.18 -4.73 11.94
N PRO A 39 10.23 -4.17 12.70
CA PRO A 39 9.26 -3.21 12.18
C PRO A 39 9.91 -1.93 11.64
N LEU A 40 10.92 -1.40 12.33
CA LEU A 40 11.63 -0.20 11.87
C LEU A 40 12.45 -0.45 10.59
N LYS A 41 13.18 -1.57 10.50
CA LYS A 41 14.00 -1.86 9.32
C LYS A 41 13.12 -2.14 8.10
N THR A 42 12.00 -2.84 8.27
CA THR A 42 11.06 -3.08 7.17
C THR A 42 10.39 -1.80 6.68
N ALA A 43 10.01 -0.89 7.59
CA ALA A 43 9.54 0.44 7.21
C ALA A 43 10.62 1.26 6.45
N ALA A 44 11.89 1.14 6.86
CA ALA A 44 13.01 1.77 6.16
C ALA A 44 13.23 1.20 4.75
N VAL A 45 13.07 -0.10 4.55
CA VAL A 45 13.09 -0.71 3.21
C VAL A 45 11.97 -0.14 2.34
N GLY A 46 10.75 -0.01 2.87
CA GLY A 46 9.64 0.63 2.17
C GLY A 46 9.94 2.08 1.78
N THR A 47 10.54 2.83 2.70
CA THR A 47 11.00 4.21 2.45
C THR A 47 12.04 4.26 1.32
N ALA A 48 13.00 3.34 1.32
CA ALA A 48 14.03 3.27 0.28
C ALA A 48 13.42 2.98 -1.09
N ILE A 49 12.44 2.06 -1.16
CA ILE A 49 11.72 1.76 -2.40
C ILE A 49 11.00 3.00 -2.93
N ILE A 50 10.29 3.74 -2.07
CA ILE A 50 9.62 5.00 -2.44
C ILE A 50 10.63 6.04 -2.94
N ALA A 51 11.78 6.16 -2.28
CA ALA A 51 12.82 7.11 -2.67
C ALA A 51 13.45 6.75 -4.02
N VAL A 52 13.74 5.48 -4.28
CA VAL A 52 14.23 5.00 -5.58
C VAL A 52 13.20 5.24 -6.68
N TYR A 53 11.92 4.97 -6.40
CA TYR A 53 10.83 5.30 -7.32
C TYR A 53 10.77 6.81 -7.62
N ALA A 54 10.91 7.66 -6.61
CA ALA A 54 10.95 9.11 -6.80
C ALA A 54 12.10 9.54 -7.72
N ILE A 55 13.30 8.99 -7.55
CA ILE A 55 14.44 9.26 -8.44
C ILE A 55 14.12 8.82 -9.87
N ALA A 56 13.63 7.59 -10.06
CA ALA A 56 13.30 7.06 -11.37
C ALA A 56 12.24 7.92 -12.08
N SER A 57 11.14 8.27 -11.38
CA SER A 57 10.11 9.17 -11.92
C SER A 57 10.65 10.56 -12.21
N GLY A 58 11.55 11.08 -11.37
CA GLY A 58 12.18 12.38 -11.57
C GLY A 58 13.03 12.42 -12.86
N LEU A 59 13.80 11.36 -13.12
CA LEU A 59 14.54 11.21 -14.37
C LEU A 59 13.61 11.13 -15.59
N VAL A 60 12.48 10.41 -15.47
CA VAL A 60 11.46 10.35 -16.53
C VAL A 60 10.87 11.73 -16.81
N TYR A 61 10.45 12.48 -15.78
CA TYR A 61 9.89 13.82 -15.96
C TYR A 61 10.91 14.81 -16.55
N ALA A 62 12.15 14.79 -16.07
CA ALA A 62 13.22 15.61 -16.65
C ALA A 62 13.45 15.25 -18.13
N GLY A 63 13.50 13.96 -18.45
CA GLY A 63 13.62 13.46 -19.82
C GLY A 63 12.46 13.91 -20.71
N LEU A 64 11.21 13.82 -20.24
CA LEU A 64 10.04 14.30 -20.97
C LEU A 64 10.13 15.80 -21.27
N GLY A 65 10.56 16.61 -20.30
CA GLY A 65 10.76 18.04 -20.52
C GLY A 65 11.84 18.32 -21.57
N ILE A 66 13.00 17.67 -21.49
CA ILE A 66 14.14 17.91 -22.37
C ILE A 66 13.87 17.40 -23.79
N PHE A 67 13.39 16.16 -23.93
CA PHE A 67 13.35 15.45 -25.21
C PHE A 67 12.00 15.53 -25.93
N SER A 68 10.91 15.91 -25.25
CA SER A 68 9.61 16.00 -25.93
C SER A 68 9.55 17.15 -26.92
N LYS A 69 9.18 16.83 -28.16
CA LYS A 69 8.97 17.79 -29.25
C LYS A 69 7.54 18.35 -29.29
N THR A 70 6.62 17.76 -28.54
CA THR A 70 5.19 18.13 -28.55
C THR A 70 4.78 19.02 -27.39
N LEU A 71 5.63 19.18 -26.37
CA LEU A 71 5.36 20.04 -25.22
C LEU A 71 5.59 21.52 -25.54
N GLY A 72 4.63 22.36 -25.16
CA GLY A 72 4.81 23.82 -25.13
C GLY A 72 5.81 24.27 -24.05
N GLY A 73 6.29 25.52 -24.13
CA GLY A 73 7.35 26.06 -23.27
C GLY A 73 7.08 25.90 -21.77
N TRP A 74 5.90 26.29 -21.29
CA TRP A 74 5.53 26.16 -19.87
C TRP A 74 5.43 24.71 -19.39
N ALA A 75 4.86 23.83 -20.23
CA ALA A 75 4.75 22.42 -19.90
C ALA A 75 6.13 21.76 -19.79
N ARG A 76 7.07 22.12 -20.68
CA ARG A 76 8.47 21.66 -20.61
C ARG A 76 9.14 22.10 -19.31
N VAL A 77 9.04 23.38 -18.95
CA VAL A 77 9.62 23.89 -17.70
C VAL A 77 9.05 23.16 -16.49
N GLY A 78 7.72 22.97 -16.44
CA GLY A 78 7.07 22.23 -15.36
C GLY A 78 7.61 20.80 -15.20
N HIS A 79 7.79 20.07 -16.30
CA HIS A 79 8.34 18.71 -16.28
C HIS A 79 9.80 18.66 -15.80
N ILE A 80 10.63 19.60 -16.25
CA ILE A 80 12.04 19.67 -15.81
C ILE A 80 12.13 19.98 -14.32
N VAL A 81 11.39 21.00 -13.86
CA VAL A 81 11.39 21.40 -12.44
C VAL A 81 10.84 20.27 -11.58
N LEU A 82 9.71 19.66 -11.97
CA LEU A 82 9.15 18.53 -11.24
C LEU A 82 10.12 17.34 -11.21
N GLY A 83 10.78 17.06 -12.33
CA GLY A 83 11.79 16.02 -12.42
C GLY A 83 12.95 16.23 -11.46
N LEU A 84 13.48 17.46 -11.41
CA LEU A 84 14.56 17.84 -10.51
C LEU A 84 14.14 17.74 -9.03
N LEU A 85 12.92 18.17 -8.70
CA LEU A 85 12.36 18.05 -7.35
C LEU A 85 12.25 16.58 -6.92
N PHE A 86 11.77 15.71 -7.80
CA PHE A 86 11.64 14.28 -7.52
C PHE A 86 13.00 13.59 -7.31
N VAL A 87 13.99 13.90 -8.17
CA VAL A 87 15.36 13.39 -8.01
C VAL A 87 15.96 13.88 -6.69
N ALA A 88 15.87 15.18 -6.41
CA ALA A 88 16.40 15.76 -5.18
C ALA A 88 15.74 15.14 -3.94
N ALA A 89 14.41 15.05 -3.92
CA ALA A 89 13.66 14.44 -2.82
C ALA A 89 14.08 12.99 -2.58
N GLY A 90 14.20 12.19 -3.64
CA GLY A 90 14.63 10.80 -3.52
C GLY A 90 16.08 10.64 -3.03
N ILE A 91 17.00 11.49 -3.49
CA ILE A 91 18.40 11.48 -3.00
C ILE A 91 18.45 11.87 -1.52
N ILE A 92 17.77 12.94 -1.12
CA ILE A 92 17.71 13.40 0.28
C ILE A 92 17.09 12.32 1.17
N ALA A 93 16.03 11.66 0.68
CA ALA A 93 15.37 10.56 1.38
C ALA A 93 16.31 9.37 1.63
N LEU A 94 17.10 8.96 0.63
CA LEU A 94 18.07 7.88 0.79
C LEU A 94 19.25 8.28 1.69
N ALA A 95 19.71 9.52 1.60
CA ALA A 95 20.77 10.04 2.46
C ALA A 95 20.36 10.10 3.93
N ASN A 96 19.08 10.35 4.21
CA ASN A 96 18.52 10.47 5.55
C ASN A 96 17.41 9.44 5.78
N LEU A 97 17.71 8.16 5.49
CA LEU A 97 16.70 7.11 5.41
C LEU A 97 15.89 6.97 6.71
N GLY A 98 16.56 6.99 7.87
CA GLY A 98 15.91 6.87 9.17
C GLY A 98 14.90 7.98 9.44
N ASP A 99 15.33 9.24 9.31
CA ASP A 99 14.48 10.41 9.52
C ASP A 99 13.34 10.47 8.51
N THR A 100 13.61 10.10 7.27
CA THR A 100 12.60 10.03 6.22
C THR A 100 11.56 8.95 6.52
N THR A 101 11.97 7.80 7.05
CA THR A 101 11.04 6.75 7.48
C THR A 101 10.12 7.23 8.59
N VAL A 102 10.67 7.95 9.59
CA VAL A 102 9.87 8.53 10.67
C VAL A 102 8.92 9.60 10.12
N PHE A 103 9.41 10.48 9.25
CA PHE A 103 8.58 11.49 8.60
C PHE A 103 7.43 10.88 7.82
N LEU A 104 7.70 9.87 6.97
CA LEU A 104 6.67 9.18 6.19
C LEU A 104 5.69 8.42 7.10
N ALA A 105 6.17 7.79 8.17
CA ALA A 105 5.29 7.16 9.15
C ALA A 105 4.35 8.19 9.77
N ILE A 106 4.86 9.35 10.21
CA ILE A 106 4.04 10.42 10.75
C ILE A 106 3.04 10.93 9.71
N PHE A 107 3.51 11.22 8.50
CA PHE A 107 2.67 11.70 7.40
C PHE A 107 1.52 10.74 7.09
N VAL A 108 1.82 9.44 6.94
CA VAL A 108 0.84 8.39 6.70
C VAL A 108 -0.10 8.22 7.89
N GLY A 109 0.42 8.25 9.12
CA GLY A 109 -0.39 8.14 10.34
C GLY A 109 -1.41 9.27 10.46
N VAL A 110 -0.99 10.51 10.25
CA VAL A 110 -1.89 11.68 10.23
C VAL A 110 -2.90 11.56 9.09
N PHE A 111 -2.46 11.19 7.89
CA PHE A 111 -3.35 11.03 6.74
C PHE A 111 -4.45 9.99 7.01
N ILE A 112 -4.09 8.81 7.50
CA ILE A 112 -5.04 7.75 7.89
C ILE A 112 -5.98 8.25 8.99
N GLY A 113 -5.43 8.98 9.97
CA GLY A 113 -6.22 9.57 11.04
C GLY A 113 -7.30 10.53 10.52
N ILE A 114 -6.94 11.41 9.60
CA ILE A 114 -7.88 12.34 8.94
C ILE A 114 -8.93 11.56 8.15
N THR A 115 -8.55 10.54 7.38
CA THR A 115 -9.52 9.76 6.60
C THR A 115 -10.53 9.06 7.50
N TRP A 116 -10.12 8.48 8.63
CA TRP A 116 -11.06 7.85 9.57
C TRP A 116 -11.98 8.87 10.25
N ILE A 117 -11.49 10.07 10.58
CA ILE A 117 -12.35 11.14 11.07
C ILE A 117 -13.43 11.47 10.03
N VAL A 118 -13.02 11.66 8.77
CA VAL A 118 -13.95 11.97 7.66
C VAL A 118 -14.95 10.82 7.47
N GLU A 119 -14.51 9.57 7.47
CA GLU A 119 -15.39 8.39 7.38
C GLU A 119 -16.40 8.34 8.51
N GLY A 120 -15.99 8.64 9.74
CA GLY A 120 -16.88 8.71 10.90
C GLY A 120 -17.93 9.81 10.76
N ILE A 121 -17.54 11.00 10.29
CA ILE A 121 -18.47 12.10 10.00
C ILE A 121 -19.47 11.69 8.92
N VAL A 122 -18.98 11.13 7.80
CA VAL A 122 -19.82 10.67 6.67
C VAL A 122 -20.78 9.54 7.09
N ALA A 123 -20.35 8.64 7.97
CA ALA A 123 -21.23 7.60 8.50
C ALA A 123 -22.41 8.18 9.28
N LEU A 124 -22.21 9.27 10.03
CA LEU A 124 -23.29 9.95 10.75
C LEU A 124 -24.24 10.70 9.82
N THR A 125 -23.74 11.32 8.73
CA THR A 125 -24.60 12.03 7.78
C THR A 125 -25.49 11.10 6.97
N THR A 126 -25.07 9.85 6.78
CA THR A 126 -25.81 8.81 6.05
C THR A 126 -26.70 7.94 6.94
N LEU A 127 -26.76 8.23 8.25
CA LEU A 127 -27.45 7.41 9.25
C LEU A 127 -28.93 7.18 8.95
N GLY A 128 -29.61 8.17 8.36
CA GLY A 128 -31.02 8.07 7.97
C GLY A 128 -31.31 6.95 6.95
N ASN A 129 -30.32 6.62 6.12
CA ASN A 129 -30.39 5.61 5.06
C ASN A 129 -29.73 4.28 5.44
N SER A 130 -29.22 4.16 6.68
CA SER A 130 -28.53 2.96 7.13
C SER A 130 -29.49 1.82 7.47
N ALA A 131 -29.18 0.62 7.01
CA ALA A 131 -29.90 -0.61 7.35
C ALA A 131 -29.80 -0.95 8.86
N SER A 132 -28.70 -0.56 9.52
CA SER A 132 -28.51 -0.76 10.96
C SER A 132 -27.94 0.50 11.60
N ARG A 133 -28.84 1.31 12.16
CA ARG A 133 -28.47 2.57 12.81
C ARG A 133 -27.48 2.37 13.96
N GLY A 134 -27.69 1.34 14.79
CA GLY A 134 -26.81 1.04 15.92
C GLY A 134 -25.38 0.72 15.48
N TRP A 135 -25.23 -0.08 14.42
CA TRP A 135 -23.90 -0.42 13.89
C TRP A 135 -23.21 0.78 13.23
N THR A 136 -23.96 1.61 12.50
CA THR A 136 -23.41 2.84 11.92
C THR A 136 -22.94 3.82 13.00
N ILE A 137 -23.69 4.00 14.09
CA ILE A 137 -23.28 4.84 15.21
C ILE A 137 -22.01 4.29 15.86
N PHE A 138 -21.97 2.97 16.13
CA PHE A 138 -20.79 2.33 16.72
C PHE A 138 -19.54 2.52 15.84
N PHE A 139 -19.66 2.24 14.55
CA PHE A 139 -18.57 2.47 13.59
C PHE A 139 -18.12 3.93 13.57
N ALA A 140 -19.07 4.88 13.51
CA ALA A 140 -18.73 6.30 13.48
C ALA A 140 -17.94 6.74 14.71
N VAL A 141 -18.38 6.34 15.90
CA VAL A 141 -17.69 6.65 17.16
C VAL A 141 -16.29 6.03 17.18
N MET A 142 -16.17 4.76 16.80
CA MET A 142 -14.87 4.08 16.74
C MET A 142 -13.92 4.75 15.74
N SER A 143 -14.41 5.08 14.55
CA SER A 143 -13.62 5.72 13.51
C SER A 143 -13.13 7.11 13.92
N LEU A 144 -14.00 7.91 14.54
CA LEU A 144 -13.64 9.22 15.08
C LEU A 144 -12.55 9.11 16.16
N ILE A 145 -12.73 8.20 17.13
CA ILE A 145 -11.75 8.00 18.22
C ILE A 145 -10.41 7.55 17.64
N ALA A 146 -10.41 6.53 16.78
CA ALA A 146 -9.20 6.01 16.16
C ALA A 146 -8.49 7.10 15.33
N GLY A 147 -9.26 7.88 14.57
CA GLY A 147 -8.71 8.95 13.75
C GLY A 147 -8.11 10.09 14.58
N VAL A 148 -8.78 10.53 15.65
CA VAL A 148 -8.25 11.53 16.58
C VAL A 148 -6.94 11.04 17.23
N ILE A 149 -6.91 9.79 17.69
CA ILE A 149 -5.68 9.19 18.27
C ILE A 149 -4.52 9.27 17.27
N LEU A 150 -4.74 8.90 16.01
CA LEU A 150 -3.68 8.96 15.00
C LEU A 150 -3.23 10.39 14.66
N VAL A 151 -4.13 11.36 14.61
CA VAL A 151 -3.75 12.76 14.31
C VAL A 151 -2.89 13.35 15.43
N PHE A 152 -3.26 13.12 16.68
CA PHE A 152 -2.54 13.69 17.83
C PHE A 152 -1.40 12.80 18.34
N SER A 153 -1.32 11.55 17.88
CA SER A 153 -0.27 10.61 18.25
C SER A 153 0.08 9.72 17.05
N PRO A 154 0.66 10.31 15.98
CA PRO A 154 0.85 9.63 14.69
C PRO A 154 1.85 8.47 14.75
N LEU A 155 2.67 8.39 15.80
CA LEU A 155 3.54 7.23 16.02
C LEU A 155 2.76 5.93 16.28
N TYR A 156 1.48 5.99 16.68
CA TYR A 156 0.62 4.80 16.77
C TYR A 156 0.35 4.12 15.42
N VAL A 157 0.70 4.76 14.29
CA VAL A 157 0.72 4.10 12.98
C VAL A 157 1.63 2.85 12.97
N ALA A 158 2.65 2.81 13.83
CA ALA A 158 3.50 1.63 14.00
C ALA A 158 2.70 0.41 14.49
N LEU A 159 1.63 0.62 15.25
CA LEU A 159 0.75 -0.46 15.69
C LEU A 159 -0.04 -1.02 14.50
N LEU A 160 -0.56 -0.14 13.64
CA LEU A 160 -1.20 -0.55 12.38
C LEU A 160 -0.23 -1.29 11.46
N TRP A 161 1.03 -0.88 11.43
CA TRP A 161 2.09 -1.58 10.70
C TRP A 161 2.27 -3.02 11.19
N LEU A 162 2.25 -3.25 12.51
CA LEU A 162 2.28 -4.59 13.07
C LEU A 162 1.03 -5.40 12.74
N PHE A 163 -0.15 -4.78 12.75
CA PHE A 163 -1.39 -5.43 12.30
C PHE A 163 -1.31 -5.87 10.84
N VAL A 164 -0.72 -5.07 9.96
CA VAL A 164 -0.43 -5.45 8.57
C VAL A 164 0.50 -6.65 8.54
N GLY A 165 1.59 -6.64 9.31
CA GLY A 165 2.51 -7.78 9.41
C GLY A 165 1.83 -9.08 9.86
N ALA A 166 1.03 -9.03 10.92
CA ALA A 166 0.27 -10.18 11.41
C ALA A 166 -0.75 -10.69 10.38
N SER A 167 -1.44 -9.76 9.71
CA SER A 167 -2.39 -10.10 8.66
C SER A 167 -1.69 -10.78 7.48
N LEU A 168 -0.51 -10.30 7.06
CA LEU A 168 0.28 -10.91 6.00
C LEU A 168 0.77 -12.32 6.37
N VAL A 169 1.13 -12.57 7.63
CA VAL A 169 1.45 -13.92 8.11
C VAL A 169 0.24 -14.85 7.96
N ILE A 170 -0.92 -14.43 8.48
CA ILE A 170 -2.14 -15.24 8.42
C ILE A 170 -2.54 -15.50 6.96
N LEU A 171 -2.58 -14.46 6.13
CA LEU A 171 -2.90 -14.58 4.71
C LEU A 171 -1.86 -15.44 3.97
N GLY A 172 -0.58 -15.29 4.28
CA GLY A 172 0.50 -16.11 3.70
C GLY A 172 0.29 -17.59 3.96
N ILE A 173 -0.01 -17.97 5.21
CA ILE A 173 -0.33 -19.34 5.60
C ILE A 173 -1.57 -19.84 4.83
N ILE A 174 -2.65 -19.06 4.80
CA ILE A 174 -3.89 -19.44 4.09
C ILE A 174 -3.61 -19.68 2.61
N GLN A 175 -2.85 -18.80 1.96
CA GLN A 175 -2.54 -18.92 0.53
C GLN A 175 -1.66 -20.15 0.25
N ILE A 176 -0.69 -20.46 1.11
CA ILE A 176 0.12 -21.68 0.98
C ILE A 176 -0.78 -22.92 1.11
N VAL A 177 -1.67 -22.96 2.10
CA VAL A 177 -2.63 -24.08 2.25
C VAL A 177 -3.51 -24.22 1.00
N ARG A 178 -4.02 -23.11 0.47
CA ARG A 178 -4.79 -23.09 -0.79
C ARG A 178 -3.99 -23.57 -1.99
N ALA A 179 -2.70 -23.25 -2.07
CA ALA A 179 -1.83 -23.74 -3.15
C ALA A 179 -1.77 -25.27 -3.18
N PHE A 180 -1.77 -25.92 -2.01
CA PHE A 180 -1.77 -27.38 -1.92
C PHE A 180 -3.16 -28.03 -2.05
N SER A 181 -4.23 -27.32 -1.70
CA SER A 181 -5.60 -27.85 -1.75
C SER A 181 -6.34 -27.57 -3.06
N PHE A 182 -5.97 -26.53 -3.81
CA PHE A 182 -6.64 -26.14 -5.05
C PHE A 182 -6.61 -27.28 -6.08
N GLY A 183 -7.73 -27.63 -6.70
CA GLY A 183 -7.80 -28.73 -7.69
C GLY A 183 -7.69 -30.15 -7.10
N ARG A 184 -7.86 -30.30 -5.77
CA ARG A 184 -8.18 -31.59 -5.13
C ARG A 184 -9.69 -31.64 -4.89
N ALA A 185 -10.45 -31.94 -5.95
CA ALA A 185 -11.86 -32.28 -5.90
C ALA A 185 -12.12 -33.34 -6.97
#